data_AF-A0AA37HCD1-F1
#
_entry.id   AF-A0AA37HCD1-F1
#
_cell.length_a   1.000
_cell.length_b   1.000
_cell.length_c   1.000
_cell.angle_alpha   90.00
_cell.angle_beta   90.00
_cell.angle_gamma   90.00
#
_symmetry.space_group_name_H-M   'P 1'
#
loop_
_entity.id
_entity.type
_entity.pdbx_description
1 polymer ?
#
loop_
_entity_poly.entity_id
_entity_poly.type
_entity_poly.pdbx_seq_one_letter_code
_entity_poly.pdbx_strand_id
1 'polypeptide(L)'
;MAGDVNFPEALLAPMPQGRVAMAAALPVLHEYGPSVRIGLSAAVPQAPISEAGLTGQERLGLQAFRLRLNASYKEAKENRPYKSASWGGDGGQPRLHRDRHAVIPPAVPATADPNAAQAAPPVRRLAGRIAVGLFIVSGPGSLEMTDAQQQKIIAEVQNGLSFLGGQAPAKDVTFTYDIQVVQIATPDTAGQHPIGGDPYEHFEAPWRDDALTSIGHPAGLSGIGSYIKAIRTSKRAQAAYCAFFTHYQLNHFAYCRGDYIVMHYDNDGWGTDNLDSVFAHETGHVFGAPDEYAESGCDCGGSHGVYGRPNLNCENCAEGGGVSCIMKRNTWAMCAETPYHLGYTMPAATGVAASGVAVEA
;
A
#
# COMPACT_ATOMS: atom_id res chain seq x y z
N MET A 1 -3.56 -17.07 13.26
CA MET A 1 -2.95 -16.26 12.17
C MET A 1 -4.04 -15.90 11.17
N ALA A 2 -4.05 -14.66 10.70
CA ALA A 2 -4.96 -14.17 9.66
C ALA A 2 -4.14 -14.03 8.36
N GLY A 3 -4.56 -14.69 7.28
CA GLY A 3 -3.76 -14.79 6.05
C GLY A 3 -2.44 -15.54 6.26
N ASP A 4 -1.42 -15.14 5.52
CA ASP A 4 -0.06 -15.69 5.54
C ASP A 4 0.99 -14.72 6.06
N VAL A 5 0.55 -13.61 6.68
CA VAL A 5 1.45 -12.77 7.47
C VAL A 5 1.88 -13.53 8.72
N ASN A 6 3.19 -13.66 8.93
CA ASN A 6 3.78 -14.43 10.03
C ASN A 6 3.70 -13.69 11.39
N PHE A 7 2.61 -12.95 11.63
CA PHE A 7 2.35 -12.23 12.88
C PHE A 7 0.98 -12.59 13.45
N PRO A 8 0.86 -12.84 14.76
CA PRO A 8 -0.43 -13.16 15.35
C PRO A 8 -1.23 -11.87 15.52
N GLU A 9 -2.37 -11.80 14.84
CA GLU A 9 -3.29 -10.67 14.87
C GLU A 9 -4.60 -11.05 15.58
N ALA A 10 -5.18 -10.09 16.29
CA ALA A 10 -6.44 -10.26 16.99
C ALA A 10 -7.29 -8.98 16.94
N LEU A 11 -8.59 -9.15 17.15
CA LEU A 11 -9.49 -8.02 17.41
C LEU A 11 -9.16 -7.43 18.77
N LEU A 12 -8.86 -6.14 18.79
CA LEU A 12 -8.59 -5.40 20.00
C LEU A 12 -9.89 -4.88 20.60
N ALA A 13 -9.87 -4.60 21.91
CA ALA A 13 -10.99 -3.94 22.56
C ALA A 13 -11.30 -2.59 21.87
N PRO A 14 -12.59 -2.23 21.75
CA PRO A 14 -13.01 -0.91 21.28
C PRO A 14 -12.34 0.21 22.07
N MET A 15 -12.19 1.39 21.46
CA MET A 15 -11.64 2.54 22.17
C MET A 15 -12.55 2.92 23.35
N PRO A 16 -12.03 2.99 24.60
CA PRO A 16 -12.84 3.41 25.73
C PRO A 16 -13.27 4.87 25.56
N GLN A 17 -14.57 5.15 25.71
CA GLN A 17 -15.07 6.51 25.80
C GLN A 17 -14.59 7.12 27.13
N GLY A 18 -13.70 8.11 27.08
CA GLY A 18 -13.38 8.96 28.22
C GLY A 18 -12.57 8.34 29.37
N ARG A 19 -11.75 7.31 29.15
CA ARG A 19 -10.83 6.79 30.19
C ARG A 19 -9.41 6.55 29.68
N VAL A 20 -8.44 6.93 30.51
CA VAL A 20 -7.00 6.71 30.33
C VAL A 20 -6.71 5.22 30.50
N ALA A 21 -6.15 4.58 29.46
CA ALA A 21 -5.73 3.18 29.52
C ALA A 21 -4.48 3.03 30.39
N MET A 22 -4.53 2.10 31.36
CA MET A 22 -3.45 1.84 32.35
C MET A 22 -2.47 0.72 31.93
N ALA A 23 -2.66 0.09 30.77
CA ALA A 23 -1.75 -0.90 30.21
C ALA A 23 -1.21 -0.41 28.86
N ALA A 24 0.04 -0.73 28.54
CA ALA A 24 0.60 -0.49 27.21
C ALA A 24 -0.32 -1.14 26.17
N ALA A 25 -1.02 -0.33 25.39
CA ALA A 25 -1.95 -0.84 24.38
C ALA A 25 -1.15 -1.69 23.39
N LEU A 26 -1.64 -2.90 23.08
CA LEU A 26 -1.09 -3.72 22.01
C LEU A 26 -0.99 -2.89 20.73
N PRO A 27 0.09 -3.05 19.92
CA PRO A 27 0.24 -2.32 18.67
C PRO A 27 -0.97 -2.52 17.77
N VAL A 28 -1.63 -1.42 17.41
CA VAL A 28 -2.81 -1.41 16.54
C VAL A 28 -2.31 -1.31 15.11
N LEU A 29 -2.61 -2.29 14.27
CA LEU A 29 -2.26 -2.27 12.85
C LEU A 29 -3.36 -1.64 12.01
N HIS A 30 -4.63 -1.97 12.28
CA HIS A 30 -5.77 -1.50 11.51
C HIS A 30 -6.83 -0.87 12.39
N GLU A 31 -7.35 0.28 11.97
CA GLU A 31 -8.45 0.97 12.62
C GLU A 31 -9.50 1.39 11.58
N TYR A 32 -10.59 0.63 11.53
CA TYR A 32 -11.75 0.93 10.68
C TYR A 32 -12.75 1.85 11.37
N GLY A 33 -12.63 2.02 12.69
CA GLY A 33 -13.48 2.87 13.52
C GLY A 33 -13.22 2.61 15.01
N PRO A 34 -13.97 3.24 15.91
CA PRO A 34 -13.81 3.04 17.35
C PRO A 34 -14.10 1.61 17.80
N SER A 35 -14.90 0.86 17.04
CA SER A 35 -15.38 -0.48 17.41
C SER A 35 -14.56 -1.62 16.79
N VAL A 36 -13.95 -1.39 15.61
CA VAL A 36 -13.20 -2.42 14.87
C VAL A 36 -11.75 -2.01 14.73
N ARG A 37 -10.92 -2.63 15.58
CA ARG A 37 -9.47 -2.45 15.65
C ARG A 37 -8.79 -3.81 15.62
N ILE A 38 -7.74 -3.94 14.83
CA ILE A 38 -6.97 -5.17 14.68
C ILE A 38 -5.52 -4.83 15.01
N GLY A 39 -4.86 -5.67 15.79
CA GLY A 39 -3.47 -5.44 16.17
C GLY A 39 -2.73 -6.71 16.51
N LEU A 40 -1.43 -6.53 16.76
CA LEU A 40 -0.53 -7.62 17.13
C LEU A 40 -0.88 -8.14 18.51
N SER A 41 -1.05 -9.46 18.66
CA SER A 41 -1.41 -10.09 19.93
C SER A 41 -0.78 -11.47 20.05
N ALA A 42 -0.09 -11.74 21.16
CA ALA A 42 0.47 -13.06 21.46
C ALA A 42 -0.60 -14.10 21.84
N ALA A 43 -1.82 -13.66 22.16
CA ALA A 43 -2.96 -14.51 22.48
C ALA A 43 -4.06 -14.36 21.41
N VAL A 44 -5.01 -15.29 21.37
CA VAL A 44 -6.20 -15.24 20.50
C VAL A 44 -7.44 -14.75 21.28
N PRO A 45 -7.52 -13.51 21.80
CA PRO A 45 -8.81 -12.95 22.16
C PRO A 45 -9.43 -12.34 20.89
N GLN A 46 -10.38 -13.04 20.28
CA GLN A 46 -11.44 -12.33 19.55
C GLN A 46 -12.34 -11.74 20.62
N ALA A 47 -12.10 -10.47 21.01
CA ALA A 47 -13.11 -9.78 21.80
C ALA A 47 -14.46 -9.90 21.05
N PRO A 48 -15.55 -10.36 21.68
CA PRO A 48 -16.83 -10.40 21.01
C PRO A 48 -17.21 -8.97 20.63
N ILE A 49 -17.22 -8.68 19.32
CA ILE A 49 -17.65 -7.40 18.79
C ILE A 49 -19.17 -7.48 18.58
N SER A 50 -19.89 -6.55 19.22
CA SER A 50 -21.29 -6.32 18.85
C SER A 50 -21.33 -5.76 17.43
N GLU A 51 -21.87 -6.54 16.50
CA GLU A 51 -22.05 -6.09 15.11
C GLU A 51 -23.22 -5.10 14.96
N ALA A 52 -24.12 -5.08 15.94
CA ALA A 52 -25.17 -4.08 16.02
C ALA A 52 -24.55 -2.70 16.22
N GLY A 53 -24.82 -1.78 15.28
CA GLY A 53 -24.34 -0.40 15.31
C GLY A 53 -22.98 -0.16 14.65
N LEU A 54 -22.33 -1.18 14.08
CA LEU A 54 -21.14 -0.97 13.26
C LEU A 54 -21.46 -0.12 12.04
N THR A 55 -20.62 0.86 11.76
CA THR A 55 -20.64 1.59 10.48
C THR A 55 -20.35 0.64 9.32
N GLY A 56 -20.70 1.04 8.09
CA GLY A 56 -20.42 0.24 6.89
C GLY A 56 -18.94 -0.12 6.77
N GLN A 57 -18.05 0.85 7.01
CA GLN A 57 -16.60 0.64 7.00
C GLN A 57 -16.12 -0.34 8.09
N GLU A 58 -16.59 -0.21 9.32
CA GLU A 58 -16.24 -1.15 10.40
C GLU A 58 -16.68 -2.57 10.07
N ARG A 59 -17.87 -2.73 9.49
CA ARG A 59 -18.39 -4.02 9.05
C ARG A 59 -17.50 -4.63 7.96
N LEU A 60 -17.12 -3.86 6.95
CA LEU A 60 -16.23 -4.31 5.88
C LEU A 60 -14.85 -4.74 6.43
N GLY A 61 -14.27 -3.95 7.33
CA GLY A 61 -12.99 -4.29 7.98
C GLY A 61 -13.05 -5.58 8.81
N LEU A 62 -14.14 -5.78 9.56
CA LEU A 62 -14.38 -7.00 10.34
C LEU A 62 -14.58 -8.22 9.44
N GLN A 63 -15.36 -8.07 8.37
CA GLN A 63 -15.61 -9.13 7.39
C GLN A 63 -14.34 -9.54 6.65
N ALA A 64 -13.48 -8.57 6.28
CA ALA A 64 -12.17 -8.82 5.70
C ALA A 64 -11.26 -9.60 6.68
N PHE A 65 -11.22 -9.20 7.95
CA PHE A 65 -10.44 -9.90 8.97
C PHE A 65 -10.92 -11.34 9.17
N ARG A 66 -12.23 -11.56 9.23
CA ARG A 66 -12.82 -12.92 9.33
C ARG A 66 -12.50 -13.76 8.10
N LEU A 67 -12.57 -13.19 6.90
CA LEU A 67 -12.19 -13.88 5.67
C LEU A 67 -10.74 -14.37 5.74
N ARG A 68 -9.81 -13.54 6.23
CA ARG A 68 -8.40 -13.90 6.41
C ARG A 68 -8.19 -15.02 7.43
N LEU A 69 -9.12 -15.23 8.36
CA LEU A 69 -9.03 -16.33 9.33
C LEU A 69 -9.46 -17.68 8.76
N ASN A 70 -10.21 -17.69 7.65
CA ASN A 70 -10.72 -18.90 7.03
C ASN A 70 -9.58 -19.79 6.48
N ALA A 71 -9.78 -21.11 6.56
CA ALA A 71 -8.80 -22.08 6.06
C ALA A 71 -8.57 -21.93 4.55
N SER A 72 -9.65 -21.74 3.76
CA SER A 72 -9.55 -21.56 2.31
C SER A 72 -8.75 -20.33 1.90
N TYR A 73 -8.87 -19.22 2.64
CA TYR A 73 -8.08 -18.02 2.37
C TYR A 73 -6.60 -18.29 2.62
N LYS A 74 -6.26 -18.96 3.72
CA LYS A 74 -4.88 -19.33 4.06
C LYS A 74 -4.28 -20.29 3.03
N GLU A 75 -5.04 -21.30 2.65
CA GLU A 75 -4.64 -22.26 1.61
C GLU A 75 -4.39 -21.55 0.27
N ALA A 76 -5.26 -20.60 -0.11
CA ALA A 76 -5.05 -19.79 -1.31
C ALA A 76 -3.77 -18.94 -1.22
N LYS A 77 -3.43 -18.43 -0.03
CA LYS A 77 -2.17 -17.69 0.18
C LYS A 77 -0.93 -18.56 0.14
N GLU A 78 -1.00 -19.75 0.73
CA GLU A 78 0.09 -20.72 0.72
C GLU A 78 0.40 -21.18 -0.70
N ASN A 79 -0.65 -21.38 -1.50
CA ASN A 79 -0.60 -21.84 -2.89
C ASN A 79 -0.73 -20.72 -3.93
N ARG A 80 -0.47 -19.45 -3.54
CA ARG A 80 -0.66 -18.30 -4.43
C ARG A 80 0.13 -18.48 -5.74
N PRO A 81 -0.47 -18.18 -6.90
CA PRO A 81 0.23 -18.26 -8.18
C PRO A 81 1.51 -17.43 -8.20
N TYR A 82 2.55 -17.90 -8.89
CA TYR A 82 3.79 -17.14 -9.13
C TYR A 82 4.47 -16.62 -7.85
N LYS A 83 4.31 -17.32 -6.73
CA LYS A 83 5.03 -17.02 -5.49
C LYS A 83 6.53 -16.99 -5.75
N SER A 84 7.19 -15.95 -5.28
CA SER A 84 8.63 -15.67 -5.43
C SER A 84 9.11 -15.41 -6.87
N ALA A 85 8.20 -15.35 -7.84
CA ALA A 85 8.54 -15.00 -9.21
C ALA A 85 9.08 -13.56 -9.33
N SER A 86 9.93 -13.33 -10.33
CA SER A 86 10.28 -11.97 -10.75
C SER A 86 9.05 -11.28 -11.33
N TRP A 87 8.85 -10.00 -11.01
CA TRP A 87 7.87 -9.17 -11.68
C TRP A 87 8.16 -9.05 -13.19
N GLY A 88 9.42 -9.25 -13.62
CA GLY A 88 9.87 -9.20 -15.00
C GLY A 88 9.47 -10.35 -15.94
N GLY A 89 8.89 -11.44 -15.42
CA GLY A 89 8.26 -12.50 -16.23
C GLY A 89 9.20 -13.52 -16.89
N ASP A 90 10.11 -14.14 -16.13
CA ASP A 90 11.15 -15.07 -16.61
C ASP A 90 10.78 -16.58 -16.63
N GLY A 91 9.54 -16.97 -16.35
CA GLY A 91 9.19 -18.38 -16.09
C GLY A 91 7.71 -18.78 -16.27
N GLY A 92 7.04 -18.25 -17.31
CA GLY A 92 5.63 -18.61 -17.60
C GLY A 92 4.60 -17.83 -16.78
N GLN A 93 5.03 -16.81 -16.03
CA GLN A 93 4.13 -15.82 -15.44
C GLN A 93 3.42 -15.01 -16.55
N PRO A 94 2.26 -14.41 -16.27
CA PRO A 94 1.73 -13.37 -17.12
C PRO A 94 2.84 -12.36 -17.31
N ARG A 95 3.23 -12.16 -18.57
CA ARG A 95 4.11 -11.04 -18.88
C ARG A 95 3.27 -9.82 -18.57
N LEU A 96 3.70 -9.02 -17.59
CA LEU A 96 3.29 -7.62 -17.46
C LEU A 96 3.10 -7.11 -18.87
N HIS A 97 1.94 -6.59 -19.25
CA HIS A 97 1.69 -6.11 -20.62
C HIS A 97 2.88 -5.29 -21.14
N ARG A 98 3.84 -5.97 -21.77
CA ARG A 98 5.20 -5.48 -22.09
C ARG A 98 5.18 -4.70 -23.39
N ASP A 99 3.97 -4.39 -23.86
CA ASP A 99 3.70 -3.79 -25.16
C ASP A 99 3.38 -2.29 -25.07
N ARG A 100 3.47 -1.67 -23.89
CA ARG A 100 3.58 -0.20 -23.75
C ARG A 100 4.52 0.17 -22.60
N HIS A 101 5.77 0.47 -22.95
CA HIS A 101 6.84 0.99 -22.09
C HIS A 101 6.32 1.77 -20.86
N ALA A 102 6.43 1.19 -19.67
CA ALA A 102 6.28 1.91 -18.41
C ALA A 102 7.12 1.27 -17.31
N VAL A 103 8.43 1.44 -17.40
CA VAL A 103 9.17 1.78 -16.19
C VAL A 103 8.97 3.27 -16.03
N ILE A 104 8.28 3.70 -14.98
CA ILE A 104 8.27 5.11 -14.60
C ILE A 104 9.63 5.37 -13.94
N PRO A 105 10.54 6.16 -14.52
CA PRO A 105 11.63 6.73 -13.74
C PRO A 105 10.97 7.58 -12.63
N PRO A 106 11.54 7.67 -11.41
CA PRO A 106 11.07 8.63 -10.42
C PRO A 106 10.90 9.97 -11.13
N ALA A 107 9.75 10.62 -10.93
CA ALA A 107 9.35 11.81 -11.67
C ALA A 107 10.58 12.67 -12.00
N VAL A 108 10.89 12.80 -13.29
CA VAL A 108 11.93 13.73 -13.75
C VAL A 108 11.60 15.05 -13.08
N PRO A 109 12.51 15.67 -12.30
CA PRO A 109 12.26 17.00 -11.79
C PRO A 109 11.92 17.84 -13.00
N ALA A 110 10.69 18.38 -13.04
CA ALA A 110 10.34 19.40 -14.01
C ALA A 110 11.51 20.38 -14.02
N THR A 111 12.05 20.68 -15.21
CA THR A 111 13.20 21.58 -15.38
C THR A 111 12.99 22.77 -14.46
N ALA A 112 13.76 22.81 -13.38
CA ALA A 112 13.51 23.74 -12.29
C ALA A 112 13.62 25.15 -12.86
N ASP A 113 12.56 25.93 -12.71
CA ASP A 113 12.68 27.38 -12.83
C ASP A 113 13.65 27.81 -11.71
N PRO A 114 14.83 28.37 -12.03
CA PRO A 114 15.86 28.68 -11.04
C PRO A 114 15.40 29.73 -10.01
N ASN A 115 14.22 30.34 -10.18
CA ASN A 115 13.61 31.27 -9.23
C ASN A 115 12.36 30.74 -8.52
N ALA A 116 11.88 29.52 -8.83
CA ALA A 116 10.84 28.89 -8.03
C ALA A 116 11.50 28.14 -6.88
N ALA A 117 11.37 28.65 -5.65
CA ALA A 117 11.63 27.85 -4.45
C ALA A 117 10.60 26.72 -4.39
N GLN A 118 10.86 25.66 -5.15
CA GLN A 118 10.04 24.46 -5.19
C GLN A 118 10.33 23.70 -3.90
N ALA A 119 9.43 23.83 -2.94
CA ALA A 119 9.50 23.02 -1.72
C ALA A 119 9.61 21.56 -2.17
N ALA A 120 10.66 20.87 -1.73
CA ALA A 120 10.79 19.43 -1.94
C ALA A 120 9.48 18.76 -1.49
N PRO A 121 8.94 17.80 -2.25
CA PRO A 121 7.73 17.10 -1.84
C PRO A 121 7.91 16.62 -0.39
N PRO A 122 6.90 16.78 0.48
CA PRO A 122 7.04 16.43 1.88
C PRO A 122 7.36 14.94 1.97
N VAL A 123 8.58 14.62 2.39
CA VAL A 123 9.04 13.24 2.46
C VAL A 123 8.25 12.51 3.54
N ARG A 124 7.60 11.42 3.18
CA ARG A 124 6.66 10.70 4.04
C ARG A 124 7.38 9.58 4.77
N ARG A 125 6.90 9.28 5.97
CA ARG A 125 7.32 8.14 6.76
C ARG A 125 6.14 7.19 6.87
N LEU A 126 6.38 5.91 6.64
CA LEU A 126 5.44 4.87 7.02
C LEU A 126 5.55 4.64 8.53
N ALA A 127 5.22 5.65 9.33
CA ALA A 127 5.32 5.64 10.78
C ALA A 127 4.18 6.45 11.40
N GLY A 128 3.68 6.00 12.55
CA GLY A 128 2.50 6.56 13.18
C GLY A 128 1.21 6.14 12.47
N ARG A 129 0.23 7.04 12.46
CA ARG A 129 -1.10 6.83 11.89
C ARG A 129 -1.13 7.25 10.43
N ILE A 130 -1.56 6.34 9.57
CA ILE A 130 -1.58 6.48 8.12
C ILE A 130 -3.01 6.37 7.63
N ALA A 131 -3.56 7.42 7.02
CA ALA A 131 -4.89 7.36 6.44
C ALA A 131 -4.84 6.73 5.04
N VAL A 132 -5.59 5.65 4.85
CA VAL A 132 -5.72 4.93 3.58
C VAL A 132 -7.14 5.13 3.07
N GLY A 133 -7.28 5.94 2.03
CA GLY A 133 -8.52 6.00 1.28
C GLY A 133 -8.59 4.84 0.30
N LEU A 134 -9.68 4.08 0.30
CA LEU A 134 -9.83 2.91 -0.56
C LEU A 134 -11.09 3.07 -1.40
N PHE A 135 -10.91 3.39 -2.67
CA PHE A 135 -11.98 3.38 -3.65
C PHE A 135 -12.08 2.00 -4.28
N ILE A 136 -13.28 1.45 -4.27
CA ILE A 136 -13.65 0.29 -5.07
C ILE A 136 -14.68 0.78 -6.07
N VAL A 137 -14.23 0.92 -7.32
CA VAL A 137 -15.02 1.53 -8.39
C VAL A 137 -15.73 0.44 -9.17
N SER A 138 -17.06 0.45 -9.09
CA SER A 138 -17.94 -0.45 -9.81
C SER A 138 -18.56 0.28 -11.00
N GLY A 139 -18.31 -0.24 -12.21
CA GLY A 139 -18.84 0.30 -13.46
C GLY A 139 -20.09 -0.44 -13.96
N PRO A 140 -20.56 -0.12 -15.16
CA PRO A 140 -21.66 -0.84 -15.80
C PRO A 140 -21.24 -2.21 -16.36
N GLY A 141 -22.17 -3.17 -16.38
CA GLY A 141 -22.01 -4.44 -17.10
C GLY A 141 -20.84 -5.27 -16.58
N SER A 142 -19.89 -5.63 -17.46
CA SER A 142 -18.71 -6.42 -17.08
C SER A 142 -17.74 -5.70 -16.13
N LEU A 143 -17.92 -4.39 -15.92
CA LEU A 143 -17.11 -3.58 -15.02
C LEU A 143 -17.65 -3.57 -13.59
N GLU A 144 -18.78 -4.24 -13.35
CA GLU A 144 -19.44 -4.30 -12.05
C GLU A 144 -18.57 -5.06 -11.03
N MET A 145 -18.41 -4.48 -9.85
CA MET A 145 -17.68 -5.10 -8.74
C MET A 145 -18.65 -5.78 -7.77
N THR A 146 -18.62 -7.10 -7.71
CA THR A 146 -19.46 -7.87 -6.79
C THR A 146 -19.06 -7.69 -5.33
N ASP A 147 -19.98 -7.90 -4.39
CA ASP A 147 -19.71 -7.84 -2.95
C ASP A 147 -18.56 -8.77 -2.52
N ALA A 148 -18.46 -9.96 -3.13
CA ALA A 148 -17.40 -10.91 -2.85
C ALA A 148 -16.02 -10.38 -3.30
N GLN A 149 -15.96 -9.70 -4.46
CA GLN A 149 -14.74 -9.06 -4.94
C GLN A 149 -14.37 -7.86 -4.06
N GLN A 150 -15.35 -7.05 -3.64
CA GLN A 150 -15.13 -5.95 -2.70
C GLN A 150 -14.54 -6.46 -1.37
N GLN A 151 -15.14 -7.51 -0.78
CA GLN A 151 -14.64 -8.13 0.45
C GLN A 151 -13.24 -8.71 0.27
N LYS A 152 -12.98 -9.35 -0.88
CA LYS A 152 -11.65 -9.87 -1.23
C LYS A 152 -10.63 -8.74 -1.30
N ILE A 153 -10.88 -7.65 -2.03
CA ILE A 153 -9.99 -6.48 -2.11
C ILE A 153 -9.64 -5.97 -0.71
N ILE A 154 -10.63 -5.77 0.16
CA ILE A 154 -10.39 -5.24 1.51
C ILE A 154 -9.56 -6.21 2.35
N ALA A 155 -9.78 -7.52 2.22
CA ALA A 155 -8.97 -8.54 2.88
C ALA A 155 -7.52 -8.55 2.37
N GLU A 156 -7.32 -8.38 1.07
CA GLU A 156 -5.99 -8.32 0.44
C GLU A 156 -5.23 -7.06 0.87
N VAL A 157 -5.88 -5.89 0.82
CA VAL A 157 -5.33 -4.63 1.35
C VAL A 157 -4.98 -4.77 2.84
N GLN A 158 -5.87 -5.37 3.63
CA GLN A 158 -5.61 -5.60 5.05
C GLN A 158 -4.39 -6.52 5.25
N ASN A 159 -4.26 -7.61 4.49
CA ASN A 159 -3.12 -8.53 4.61
C ASN A 159 -1.78 -7.89 4.19
N GLY A 160 -1.76 -7.15 3.09
CA GLY A 160 -0.55 -6.45 2.63
C GLY A 160 -0.10 -5.35 3.60
N LEU A 161 -1.05 -4.61 4.16
CA LEU A 161 -0.75 -3.61 5.18
C LEU A 161 -0.38 -4.23 6.53
N SER A 162 -0.94 -5.39 6.89
CA SER A 162 -0.47 -6.18 8.04
C SER A 162 1.00 -6.56 7.88
N PHE A 163 1.43 -6.96 6.68
CA PHE A 163 2.84 -7.26 6.39
C PHE A 163 3.71 -6.02 6.62
N LEU A 164 3.39 -4.88 5.99
CA LEU A 164 4.20 -3.66 6.13
C LEU A 164 4.24 -3.18 7.59
N GLY A 165 3.08 -2.92 8.20
CA GLY A 165 3.02 -2.43 9.58
C GLY A 165 3.61 -3.43 10.59
N GLY A 166 3.43 -4.73 10.34
CA GLY A 166 4.01 -5.80 11.15
C GLY A 166 5.53 -5.90 11.04
N GLN A 167 6.15 -5.41 9.96
CA GLN A 167 7.61 -5.38 9.79
C GLN A 167 8.27 -4.13 10.37
N ALA A 168 7.50 -3.07 10.65
CA ALA A 168 8.04 -1.84 11.25
C ALA A 168 8.83 -2.15 12.54
N PRO A 169 10.12 -1.76 12.65
CA PRO A 169 10.94 -2.07 13.82
C PRO A 169 10.37 -1.55 15.14
N ALA A 170 9.84 -0.32 15.14
CA ALA A 170 9.25 0.30 16.32
C ALA A 170 7.80 -0.14 16.61
N LYS A 171 7.18 -0.94 15.73
CA LYS A 171 5.77 -1.37 15.82
C LYS A 171 4.79 -0.19 16.03
N ASP A 172 5.08 0.93 15.38
CA ASP A 172 4.40 2.22 15.55
C ASP A 172 3.52 2.61 14.36
N VAL A 173 3.19 1.66 13.47
CA VAL A 173 2.36 1.89 12.28
C VAL A 173 0.93 1.48 12.54
N THR A 174 -0.01 2.42 12.34
CA THR A 174 -1.45 2.17 12.37
C THR A 174 -2.11 2.69 11.09
N PHE A 175 -2.72 1.81 10.31
CA PHE A 175 -3.53 2.18 9.16
C PHE A 175 -4.96 2.49 9.61
N THR A 176 -5.48 3.63 9.17
CA THR A 176 -6.86 4.04 9.40
C THR A 176 -7.55 4.29 8.08
N TYR A 177 -8.78 3.83 7.94
CA TYR A 177 -9.41 3.69 6.64
C TYR A 177 -10.47 4.76 6.36
N ASP A 178 -10.63 5.06 5.08
CA ASP A 178 -11.79 5.70 4.50
C ASP A 178 -12.20 4.90 3.24
N ILE A 179 -13.22 4.04 3.35
CA ILE A 179 -13.58 3.10 2.28
C ILE A 179 -14.77 3.65 1.50
N GLN A 180 -14.59 3.80 0.20
CA GLN A 180 -15.57 4.30 -0.76
C GLN A 180 -15.89 3.20 -1.77
N VAL A 181 -17.04 2.55 -1.63
CA VAL A 181 -17.57 1.68 -2.68
C VAL A 181 -18.48 2.54 -3.54
N VAL A 182 -18.07 2.82 -4.77
CA VAL A 182 -18.76 3.77 -5.65
C VAL A 182 -19.26 3.06 -6.90
N GLN A 183 -20.53 3.27 -7.22
CA GLN A 183 -21.12 2.84 -8.48
C GLN A 183 -21.19 4.04 -9.42
N ILE A 184 -20.61 3.90 -10.61
CA ILE A 184 -20.62 4.93 -11.65
C ILE A 184 -21.23 4.38 -12.94
N ALA A 185 -21.67 5.29 -13.81
CA ALA A 185 -22.27 4.96 -15.09
C ALA A 185 -21.29 5.10 -16.27
N THR A 186 -20.08 5.59 -16.01
CA THR A 186 -19.02 5.80 -17.01
C THR A 186 -18.71 4.47 -17.71
N PRO A 187 -18.79 4.36 -19.05
CA PRO A 187 -18.34 3.18 -19.75
C PRO A 187 -16.81 3.09 -19.75
N ASP A 188 -16.27 1.93 -20.15
CA ASP A 188 -14.83 1.78 -20.32
C ASP A 188 -14.27 2.67 -21.43
N THR A 189 -12.99 3.04 -21.32
CA THR A 189 -12.28 3.80 -22.34
C THR A 189 -11.79 2.86 -23.43
N ALA A 190 -12.47 2.85 -24.58
CA ALA A 190 -12.10 2.01 -25.71
C ALA A 190 -10.94 2.61 -26.54
N GLY A 191 -10.09 1.73 -27.07
CA GLY A 191 -9.13 2.06 -28.14
C GLY A 191 -7.68 2.26 -27.68
N GLN A 192 -6.86 2.75 -28.60
CA GLN A 192 -5.48 3.15 -28.30
C GLN A 192 -5.46 4.59 -27.84
N HIS A 193 -4.53 4.93 -26.94
CA HIS A 193 -4.38 6.31 -26.52
C HIS A 193 -3.79 7.16 -27.67
N PRO A 194 -4.02 8.49 -27.69
CA PRO A 194 -3.43 9.37 -28.69
C PRO A 194 -1.92 9.53 -28.56
N ILE A 195 -1.17 9.48 -29.67
CA ILE A 195 0.28 9.73 -29.69
C ILE A 195 0.63 11.05 -28.99
N GLY A 196 1.56 10.99 -28.03
CA GLY A 196 1.99 12.15 -27.25
C GLY A 196 1.12 12.48 -26.03
N GLY A 197 0.01 11.76 -25.81
CA GLY A 197 -0.77 11.86 -24.57
C GLY A 197 -0.11 11.11 -23.40
N ASP A 198 -0.66 11.27 -22.20
CA ASP A 198 -0.37 10.39 -21.06
C ASP A 198 -1.32 9.18 -21.13
N PRO A 199 -0.82 7.95 -21.35
CA PRO A 199 -1.67 6.77 -21.46
C PRO A 199 -2.35 6.42 -20.13
N TYR A 200 -1.76 6.78 -18.98
CA TYR A 200 -2.40 6.57 -17.68
C TYR A 200 -3.64 7.45 -17.55
N GLU A 201 -3.50 8.76 -17.78
CA GLU A 201 -4.65 9.67 -17.73
C GLU A 201 -5.72 9.33 -18.76
N HIS A 202 -5.34 8.86 -19.95
CA HIS A 202 -6.32 8.48 -20.98
C HIS A 202 -7.29 7.40 -20.49
N PHE A 203 -6.76 6.34 -19.87
CA PHE A 203 -7.58 5.23 -19.40
C PHE A 203 -8.20 5.49 -18.01
N GLU A 204 -7.48 6.20 -17.13
CA GLU A 204 -7.87 6.40 -15.73
C GLU A 204 -8.87 7.56 -15.54
N ALA A 205 -8.65 8.69 -16.21
CA ALA A 205 -9.34 9.93 -15.89
C ALA A 205 -10.87 9.84 -15.98
N PRO A 206 -11.49 9.25 -17.03
CA PRO A 206 -12.94 9.25 -17.15
C PRO A 206 -13.66 8.63 -15.95
N TRP A 207 -13.27 7.41 -15.54
CA TRP A 207 -13.94 6.71 -14.44
C TRP A 207 -13.47 7.19 -13.07
N ARG A 208 -12.20 7.57 -12.93
CA ARG A 208 -11.67 8.11 -11.66
C ARG A 208 -12.34 9.43 -11.31
N ASP A 209 -12.50 10.30 -12.29
CA ASP A 209 -13.06 11.63 -12.08
C ASP A 209 -14.56 11.52 -11.73
N ASP A 210 -15.30 10.64 -12.39
CA ASP A 210 -16.68 10.33 -12.02
C ASP A 210 -16.78 9.71 -10.62
N ALA A 211 -15.86 8.80 -10.25
CA ALA A 211 -15.79 8.25 -8.90
C ALA A 211 -15.53 9.33 -7.84
N LEU A 212 -14.59 10.24 -8.06
CA LEU A 212 -14.28 11.35 -7.15
C LEU A 212 -15.44 12.34 -7.02
N THR A 213 -16.05 12.72 -8.15
CA THR A 213 -17.20 13.64 -8.14
C THR A 213 -18.43 13.03 -7.49
N SER A 214 -18.63 11.71 -7.60
CA SER A 214 -19.74 11.00 -6.94
C SER A 214 -19.72 11.13 -5.41
N ILE A 215 -18.54 11.32 -4.82
CA ILE A 215 -18.37 11.53 -3.37
C ILE A 215 -18.10 12.99 -2.99
N GLY A 216 -18.31 13.93 -3.93
CA GLY A 216 -18.22 15.37 -3.68
C GLY A 216 -16.81 15.97 -3.74
N HIS A 217 -15.83 15.24 -4.28
CA HIS A 217 -14.51 15.79 -4.58
C HIS A 217 -14.43 16.28 -6.04
N PRO A 218 -13.58 17.28 -6.36
CA PRO A 218 -13.36 17.69 -7.74
C PRO A 218 -12.87 16.53 -8.63
N ALA A 219 -13.03 16.68 -9.94
CA ALA A 219 -12.39 15.79 -10.93
C ALA A 219 -10.87 16.00 -10.98
N GLY A 220 -10.18 15.04 -11.60
CA GLY A 220 -8.76 15.08 -11.93
C GLY A 220 -7.83 14.88 -10.73
N LEU A 221 -6.54 15.02 -10.99
CA LEU A 221 -5.48 14.89 -9.98
C LEU A 221 -5.66 15.86 -8.79
N SER A 222 -6.26 17.03 -9.03
CA SER A 222 -6.60 17.98 -7.95
C SER A 222 -7.65 17.42 -6.99
N GLY A 223 -8.57 16.59 -7.50
CA GLY A 223 -9.57 15.86 -6.74
C GLY A 223 -8.98 14.83 -5.80
N ILE A 224 -8.02 14.04 -6.32
CA ILE A 224 -7.21 13.10 -5.52
C ILE A 224 -6.52 13.84 -4.38
N GLY A 225 -5.80 14.92 -4.69
CA GLY A 225 -5.10 15.72 -3.67
C GLY A 225 -6.05 16.31 -2.61
N SER A 226 -7.23 16.77 -3.04
CA SER A 226 -8.29 17.26 -2.15
C SER A 226 -8.79 16.17 -1.20
N TYR A 227 -9.09 14.97 -1.73
CA TYR A 227 -9.54 13.82 -0.95
C TYR A 227 -8.47 13.35 0.05
N ILE A 228 -7.22 13.18 -0.39
CA ILE A 228 -6.10 12.78 0.48
C ILE A 228 -5.92 13.77 1.63
N LYS A 229 -6.01 15.08 1.35
CA LYS A 229 -5.93 16.13 2.39
C LYS A 229 -7.11 16.03 3.37
N ALA A 230 -8.31 15.74 2.88
CA ALA A 230 -9.51 15.60 3.70
C ALA A 230 -9.38 14.40 4.66
N ILE A 231 -9.00 13.22 4.17
CA ILE A 231 -8.85 12.02 5.02
C ILE A 231 -7.66 12.15 5.99
N ARG A 232 -6.56 12.80 5.59
CA ARG A 232 -5.44 13.06 6.52
C ARG A 232 -5.92 13.86 7.73
N THR A 233 -6.72 14.89 7.47
CA THR A 233 -7.25 15.78 8.50
C THR A 233 -8.29 15.07 9.36
N SER A 234 -9.29 14.44 8.75
CA SER A 234 -10.40 13.81 9.48
C SER A 234 -9.95 12.64 10.34
N LYS A 235 -8.96 11.87 9.88
CA LYS A 235 -8.41 10.72 10.60
C LYS A 235 -7.21 11.07 11.49
N ARG A 236 -6.80 12.34 11.55
CA ARG A 236 -5.64 12.84 12.32
C ARG A 236 -4.36 12.05 12.02
N ALA A 237 -4.14 11.76 10.74
CA ALA A 237 -3.03 10.94 10.29
C ALA A 237 -1.78 11.78 9.99
N GLN A 238 -0.59 11.20 10.22
CA GLN A 238 0.70 11.80 9.88
C GLN A 238 0.94 11.79 8.36
N ALA A 239 0.48 10.74 7.68
CA ALA A 239 0.48 10.63 6.23
C ALA A 239 -0.87 10.13 5.73
N ALA A 240 -1.17 10.38 4.46
CA ALA A 240 -2.36 9.88 3.82
C ALA A 240 -2.11 9.63 2.33
N TYR A 241 -2.77 8.62 1.79
CA TYR A 241 -2.81 8.30 0.37
C TYR A 241 -4.14 7.64 0.04
N CYS A 242 -4.46 7.50 -1.24
CA CYS A 242 -5.62 6.72 -1.64
C CYS A 242 -5.27 5.64 -2.66
N ALA A 243 -6.14 4.66 -2.80
CA ALA A 243 -6.02 3.61 -3.79
C ALA A 243 -7.34 3.39 -4.50
N PHE A 244 -7.29 3.06 -5.79
CA PHE A 244 -8.43 2.71 -6.61
C PHE A 244 -8.32 1.25 -7.05
N PHE A 245 -9.36 0.46 -6.80
CA PHE A 245 -9.54 -0.87 -7.37
C PHE A 245 -10.66 -0.85 -8.40
N THR A 246 -10.43 -1.49 -9.53
CA THR A 246 -11.31 -1.36 -10.69
C THR A 246 -11.26 -2.58 -11.63
N HIS A 247 -12.28 -2.71 -12.49
CA HIS A 247 -12.30 -3.60 -13.66
C HIS A 247 -12.14 -2.84 -14.99
N TYR A 248 -11.98 -1.52 -14.93
CA TYR A 248 -11.79 -0.68 -16.12
C TYR A 248 -10.42 -0.95 -16.73
N GLN A 249 -10.32 -0.78 -18.05
CA GLN A 249 -9.04 -0.87 -18.73
C GLN A 249 -8.04 0.12 -18.11
N LEU A 250 -6.82 -0.36 -17.87
CA LEU A 250 -5.69 0.44 -17.37
C LEU A 250 -4.53 0.41 -18.37
N ASN A 251 -3.63 1.40 -18.29
CA ASN A 251 -2.36 1.32 -19.01
C ASN A 251 -1.42 0.26 -18.43
N HIS A 252 -1.39 0.16 -17.10
CA HIS A 252 -0.66 -0.86 -16.36
C HIS A 252 -1.58 -1.37 -15.24
N PHE A 253 -1.50 -2.66 -14.91
CA PHE A 253 -2.47 -3.30 -14.02
C PHE A 253 -2.37 -2.85 -12.56
N ALA A 254 -1.21 -2.40 -12.10
CA ALA A 254 -1.00 -1.85 -10.77
C ALA A 254 0.11 -0.79 -10.79
N TYR A 255 -0.10 0.37 -10.18
CA TYR A 255 0.94 1.40 -10.12
C TYR A 255 0.66 2.45 -9.05
N CYS A 256 1.73 3.06 -8.57
CA CYS A 256 1.72 4.26 -7.74
C CYS A 256 2.09 5.51 -8.56
N ARG A 257 1.28 6.57 -8.48
CA ARG A 257 1.59 7.91 -9.04
C ARG A 257 1.53 8.98 -7.96
N GLY A 258 2.68 9.28 -7.38
CA GLY A 258 2.80 10.21 -6.27
C GLY A 258 2.14 9.65 -5.02
N ASP A 259 0.92 10.08 -4.74
CA ASP A 259 0.22 9.81 -3.48
C ASP A 259 -1.02 8.93 -3.66
N TYR A 260 -1.17 8.28 -4.81
CA TYR A 260 -2.25 7.35 -5.03
C TYR A 260 -1.81 6.11 -5.81
N ILE A 261 -2.55 5.03 -5.57
CA ILE A 261 -2.36 3.72 -6.20
C ILE A 261 -3.57 3.42 -7.07
N VAL A 262 -3.37 2.77 -8.21
CA VAL A 262 -4.44 2.18 -9.01
C VAL A 262 -4.13 0.71 -9.23
N MET A 263 -5.14 -0.15 -9.09
CA MET A 263 -5.01 -1.59 -9.29
C MET A 263 -6.24 -2.15 -10.02
N HIS A 264 -6.00 -2.97 -11.03
CA HIS A 264 -7.00 -3.80 -11.66
C HIS A 264 -7.27 -5.03 -10.78
N TYR A 265 -8.54 -5.43 -10.62
CA TYR A 265 -8.90 -6.57 -9.78
C TYR A 265 -8.24 -7.88 -10.22
N ASP A 266 -8.25 -8.18 -11.52
CA ASP A 266 -7.69 -9.42 -12.07
C ASP A 266 -6.15 -9.50 -12.01
N ASN A 267 -5.48 -8.39 -11.66
CA ASN A 267 -4.04 -8.36 -11.40
C ASN A 267 -3.20 -8.86 -12.59
N ASP A 268 -3.59 -8.55 -13.84
CA ASP A 268 -2.95 -9.00 -15.08
C ASP A 268 -2.69 -10.53 -15.13
N GLY A 269 -3.62 -11.33 -14.60
CA GLY A 269 -3.47 -12.78 -14.56
C GLY A 269 -2.51 -13.31 -13.49
N TRP A 270 -1.89 -12.45 -12.67
CA TRP A 270 -1.14 -12.86 -11.47
C TRP A 270 -2.06 -13.47 -10.41
N GLY A 271 -3.37 -13.28 -10.56
CA GLY A 271 -4.39 -13.82 -9.68
C GLY A 271 -4.69 -12.89 -8.53
N THR A 272 -5.95 -12.92 -8.10
CA THR A 272 -6.48 -12.04 -7.04
C THR A 272 -5.92 -12.36 -5.66
N ASP A 273 -5.27 -13.52 -5.50
CA ASP A 273 -4.54 -13.92 -4.30
C ASP A 273 -3.16 -13.25 -4.15
N ASN A 274 -2.72 -12.48 -5.15
CA ASN A 274 -1.51 -11.66 -5.11
C ASN A 274 -1.81 -10.16 -4.97
N LEU A 275 -3.09 -9.75 -4.82
CA LEU A 275 -3.42 -8.33 -4.66
C LEU A 275 -2.75 -7.74 -3.42
N ASP A 276 -2.61 -8.50 -2.34
CA ASP A 276 -1.92 -8.06 -1.12
C ASP A 276 -0.44 -7.75 -1.31
N SER A 277 0.31 -8.61 -2.01
CA SER A 277 1.75 -8.42 -2.24
C SER A 277 2.00 -7.27 -3.20
N VAL A 278 1.21 -7.16 -4.27
CA VAL A 278 1.27 -6.03 -5.19
C VAL A 278 0.87 -4.73 -4.48
N PHE A 279 -0.22 -4.73 -3.69
CA PHE A 279 -0.62 -3.54 -2.94
C PHE A 279 0.44 -3.11 -1.92
N ALA A 280 1.11 -4.05 -1.26
CA ALA A 280 2.21 -3.76 -0.35
C ALA A 280 3.43 -3.17 -1.09
N HIS A 281 3.74 -3.69 -2.27
CA HIS A 281 4.78 -3.16 -3.16
C HIS A 281 4.46 -1.71 -3.59
N GLU A 282 3.26 -1.46 -4.12
CA GLU A 282 2.83 -0.12 -4.54
C GLU A 282 2.75 0.86 -3.37
N THR A 283 2.32 0.39 -2.19
CA THR A 283 2.38 1.20 -0.96
C THR A 283 3.83 1.58 -0.62
N GLY A 284 4.81 0.73 -0.92
CA GLY A 284 6.22 1.07 -0.76
C GLY A 284 6.64 2.32 -1.54
N HIS A 285 6.19 2.43 -2.80
CA HIS A 285 6.43 3.62 -3.63
C HIS A 285 5.82 4.89 -3.06
N VAL A 286 4.63 4.83 -2.45
CA VAL A 286 4.01 5.99 -1.77
C VAL A 286 4.93 6.58 -0.70
N PHE A 287 5.76 5.75 -0.07
CA PHE A 287 6.72 6.16 0.96
C PHE A 287 8.15 6.32 0.43
N GLY A 288 8.36 6.19 -0.88
CA GLY A 288 9.61 6.49 -1.55
C GLY A 288 10.55 5.29 -1.70
N ALA A 289 10.06 4.05 -1.51
CA ALA A 289 10.82 2.86 -1.88
C ALA A 289 10.96 2.74 -3.41
N PRO A 290 12.17 2.49 -3.96
CA PRO A 290 12.36 2.24 -5.37
C PRO A 290 12.07 0.79 -5.73
N ASP A 291 11.84 0.53 -7.00
CA ASP A 291 11.89 -0.83 -7.54
C ASP A 291 13.29 -1.43 -7.46
N GLU A 292 13.37 -2.73 -7.19
CA GLU A 292 14.63 -3.46 -7.06
C GLU A 292 14.84 -4.53 -8.14
N TYR A 293 13.83 -4.84 -8.97
CA TYR A 293 13.96 -5.82 -10.04
C TYR A 293 14.69 -5.27 -11.27
N ALA A 294 15.39 -6.14 -12.00
CA ALA A 294 16.25 -5.73 -13.11
C ALA A 294 15.51 -4.94 -14.20
N GLU A 295 14.29 -5.38 -14.55
CA GLU A 295 13.47 -4.79 -15.60
C GLU A 295 12.98 -3.37 -15.30
N SER A 296 12.99 -2.95 -14.03
CA SER A 296 12.69 -1.55 -13.67
C SER A 296 13.84 -0.61 -14.05
N GLY A 297 14.96 -1.13 -14.58
CA GLY A 297 16.15 -0.33 -14.80
C GLY A 297 16.74 0.23 -13.51
N CYS A 298 16.50 -0.45 -12.36
CA CYS A 298 17.06 -0.03 -11.08
C CYS A 298 18.59 0.13 -11.18
N ASP A 299 19.13 1.01 -10.33
CA ASP A 299 20.55 1.15 -10.08
C ASP A 299 20.84 1.19 -8.58
N CYS A 300 22.11 1.03 -8.18
CA CYS A 300 22.53 1.03 -6.77
C CYS A 300 22.79 2.44 -6.21
N GLY A 301 22.45 3.47 -6.98
CA GLY A 301 22.58 4.86 -6.63
C GLY A 301 21.26 5.42 -6.10
N GLY A 302 21.02 6.70 -6.43
CA GLY A 302 19.83 7.42 -6.01
C GLY A 302 19.81 7.81 -4.54
N SER A 303 18.72 8.47 -4.16
CA SER A 303 18.43 8.91 -2.80
C SER A 303 16.94 8.69 -2.55
N HIS A 304 16.61 7.59 -1.89
CA HIS A 304 15.24 7.12 -1.74
C HIS A 304 14.74 7.22 -0.29
N GLY A 305 13.44 7.51 -0.15
CA GLY A 305 12.79 7.72 1.15
C GLY A 305 13.32 8.91 1.95
N VAL A 306 12.83 9.03 3.19
CA VAL A 306 13.20 10.12 4.13
C VAL A 306 14.65 10.11 4.58
N TYR A 307 15.30 8.95 4.49
CA TYR A 307 16.69 8.77 4.88
C TYR A 307 17.66 8.93 3.69
N GLY A 308 17.15 9.20 2.48
CA GLY A 308 17.97 9.37 1.27
C GLY A 308 18.86 8.15 0.99
N ARG A 309 18.34 6.95 1.26
CA ARG A 309 19.11 5.72 1.20
C ARG A 309 19.23 5.25 -0.26
N PRO A 310 20.43 4.92 -0.78
CA PRO A 310 20.58 4.34 -2.11
C PRO A 310 19.88 2.99 -2.22
N ASN A 311 19.61 2.55 -3.46
CA ASN A 311 18.95 1.27 -3.71
C ASN A 311 19.93 0.09 -3.76
N LEU A 312 20.57 -0.22 -2.62
CA LEU A 312 21.65 -1.23 -2.58
C LEU A 312 21.18 -2.68 -2.76
N ASN A 313 19.87 -2.94 -2.85
CA ASN A 313 19.32 -4.26 -3.18
C ASN A 313 18.92 -4.41 -4.66
N CYS A 314 19.21 -3.42 -5.51
CA CYS A 314 18.90 -3.45 -6.92
C CYS A 314 19.54 -4.66 -7.63
N GLU A 315 18.73 -5.40 -8.39
CA GLU A 315 19.13 -6.62 -9.09
C GLU A 315 20.19 -6.41 -10.17
N ASN A 316 20.27 -5.22 -10.76
CA ASN A 316 21.24 -4.92 -11.83
C ASN A 316 22.68 -4.74 -11.34
N CYS A 317 22.91 -4.52 -10.04
CA CYS A 317 24.21 -4.09 -9.53
C CYS A 317 24.58 -4.62 -8.15
N ALA A 318 23.61 -5.04 -7.33
CA ALA A 318 23.88 -5.68 -6.07
C ALA A 318 24.58 -7.04 -6.30
N GLU A 319 25.47 -7.41 -5.39
CA GLU A 319 26.17 -8.70 -5.46
C GLU A 319 25.16 -9.85 -5.53
N GLY A 320 25.37 -10.79 -6.46
CA GLY A 320 24.45 -11.91 -6.68
C GLY A 320 23.04 -11.50 -7.15
N GLY A 321 22.87 -10.25 -7.61
CA GLY A 321 21.58 -9.68 -7.97
C GLY A 321 20.74 -9.27 -6.77
N GLY A 322 21.31 -9.15 -5.57
CA GLY A 322 20.58 -8.76 -4.35
C GLY A 322 19.71 -9.87 -3.77
N VAL A 323 19.16 -9.63 -2.58
CA VAL A 323 18.34 -10.59 -1.83
C VAL A 323 16.85 -10.44 -2.13
N SER A 324 16.05 -11.43 -1.73
CA SER A 324 14.58 -11.36 -1.83
C SER A 324 14.02 -10.17 -1.05
N CYS A 325 13.12 -9.42 -1.69
CA CYS A 325 12.48 -8.25 -1.12
C CYS A 325 11.13 -7.99 -1.79
N ILE A 326 10.21 -7.36 -1.08
CA ILE A 326 8.89 -6.94 -1.57
C ILE A 326 9.01 -5.96 -2.74
N MET A 327 10.06 -5.14 -2.78
CA MET A 327 10.32 -4.21 -3.89
C MET A 327 10.99 -4.88 -5.10
N LYS A 328 11.39 -6.15 -4.97
CA LYS A 328 12.12 -6.90 -6.01
C LYS A 328 11.27 -7.97 -6.67
N ARG A 329 10.54 -8.77 -5.91
CA ARG A 329 9.86 -9.97 -6.43
C ARG A 329 8.52 -10.16 -5.73
N ASN A 330 7.69 -11.08 -6.24
CA ASN A 330 6.43 -11.46 -5.60
C ASN A 330 6.67 -12.31 -4.34
N THR A 331 7.28 -11.73 -3.31
CA THR A 331 7.75 -12.42 -2.11
C THR A 331 7.47 -11.60 -0.86
N TRP A 332 7.02 -12.28 0.20
CA TRP A 332 6.91 -11.70 1.55
C TRP A 332 8.26 -11.59 2.25
N ALA A 333 9.18 -10.82 1.67
CA ALA A 333 10.49 -10.56 2.22
C ALA A 333 10.72 -9.05 2.34
N MET A 334 11.45 -8.63 3.36
CA MET A 334 11.89 -7.26 3.51
C MET A 334 13.42 -7.27 3.62
N CYS A 335 14.10 -6.67 2.64
CA CYS A 335 15.56 -6.56 2.69
C CYS A 335 15.98 -5.50 3.72
N ALA A 336 17.28 -5.39 3.96
CA ALA A 336 17.82 -4.42 4.93
C ALA A 336 17.61 -2.95 4.51
N GLU A 337 17.42 -2.69 3.21
CA GLU A 337 17.33 -1.32 2.66
C GLU A 337 15.90 -0.75 2.73
N THR A 338 14.89 -1.57 2.43
CA THR A 338 13.48 -1.15 2.37
C THR A 338 12.98 -0.45 3.64
N PRO A 339 13.30 -0.87 4.89
CA PRO A 339 12.93 -0.13 6.09
C PRO A 339 13.33 1.34 6.08
N TYR A 340 14.50 1.65 5.52
CA TYR A 340 14.98 3.03 5.37
C TYR A 340 14.23 3.76 4.26
N HIS A 341 13.96 3.10 3.13
CA HIS A 341 13.19 3.76 2.08
C HIS A 341 11.76 4.06 2.51
N LEU A 342 11.10 3.14 3.22
CA LEU A 342 9.76 3.36 3.80
C LEU A 342 9.74 4.42 4.90
N GLY A 343 10.91 4.79 5.44
CA GLY A 343 11.04 5.78 6.50
C GLY A 343 10.52 5.32 7.86
N TYR A 344 10.61 4.01 8.15
CA TYR A 344 10.26 3.47 9.45
C TYR A 344 11.01 4.18 10.58
N THR A 345 10.39 4.23 11.76
CA THR A 345 11.09 4.61 12.99
C THR A 345 12.09 3.49 13.32
N MET A 346 13.37 3.78 13.05
CA MET A 346 14.47 2.88 13.39
C MET A 346 14.75 2.95 14.89
N PRO A 347 15.04 1.83 15.56
CA PRO A 347 15.48 1.85 16.96
C PRO A 347 16.74 2.72 17.06
N ALA A 348 16.88 3.47 18.16
CA ALA A 348 18.14 4.14 18.44
C ALA A 348 19.24 3.07 18.47
N ALA A 349 20.32 3.28 17.71
CA ALA A 349 21.50 2.42 17.81
C ALA A 349 21.94 2.44 19.28
N THR A 350 21.85 1.30 19.96
CA THR A 350 22.39 1.15 21.31
C THR A 350 23.88 1.46 21.21
N GLY A 351 24.28 2.61 21.75
CA GLY A 351 25.62 3.13 21.61
C GLY A 351 26.68 2.10 21.99
N VAL A 352 27.62 1.86 21.09
CA VAL A 352 28.95 1.43 21.50
C VAL A 352 29.45 2.55 22.42
N ALA A 353 29.62 2.25 23.70
CA ALA A 353 30.25 3.17 24.64
C ALA A 353 31.59 3.58 24.01
N ALA A 354 31.73 4.87 23.69
CA ALA A 354 33.01 5.43 23.33
C ALA A 354 33.92 5.18 24.53
N SER A 355 34.85 4.23 24.38
CA SER A 355 35.94 4.02 25.32
C SER A 355 36.75 5.31 25.33
N GLY A 356 36.48 6.16 26.33
CA GLY A 356 37.25 7.35 26.59
C GLY A 356 38.69 6.94 26.89
N VAL A 357 39.59 7.28 25.97
CA VAL A 357 41.02 7.30 26.26
C VAL A 357 41.24 8.48 27.20
N ALA A 358 41.40 8.17 28.48
CA ALA A 358 41.96 9.12 29.44
C ALA A 358 43.40 9.43 29.00
N VAL A 359 43.65 10.70 28.69
CA VAL A 359 45.00 11.23 28.63
C VAL A 359 45.30 11.75 30.04
N GLU A 360 46.16 11.04 30.76
CA GLU A 360 46.73 11.49 32.03
C GLU A 360 47.87 12.49 31.79
N ALA A 361 47.86 13.52 32.66
CA ALA A 361 48.92 14.44 33.10
C ALA A 361 49.61 15.35 32.07
#